data_AF-A0AA40B8T6-F1
#
_entry.id   AF-A0AA40B8T6-F1
#
_cell.length_a   1.000
_cell.length_b   1.000
_cell.length_c   1.000
_cell.angle_alpha   90.00
_cell.angle_beta   90.00
_cell.angle_gamma   90.00
#
_symmetry.space_group_name_H-M   'P 1'
#
loop_
_entity.id
_entity.type
_entity.pdbx_description
1 polymer ?
#
loop_
_entity_poly.entity_id
_entity_poly.type
_entity_poly.pdbx_seq_one_letter_code
_entity_poly.pdbx_strand_id
1 'polypeptide(L)'
;MGREGDVEGGRLIHFKFEPMILHVLTASLEHAQVVIQAGMEAGFRETGAVSLLGRRPEDGAMPMVAVRSMGLSFESLVGVEGDGERYCIVSAAYLERLVRIANERFAENQKRIARFQEALTKALAPKAANDWEDTETRRERKRQEGLKRRDELQKQSKPPEDGHFDLASILQPPEIL
;
A
#
# COMPACT_ATOMS: atom_id res chain seq x y z
N MET A 1 -24.70 -31.78 38.19
CA MET A 1 -25.52 -30.88 39.02
C MET A 1 -24.78 -29.56 39.05
N GLY A 2 -25.12 -28.64 38.12
CA GLY A 2 -24.43 -27.36 38.01
C GLY A 2 -24.79 -26.53 39.23
N ARG A 3 -23.79 -26.11 40.02
CA ARG A 3 -24.00 -25.02 40.95
C ARG A 3 -24.19 -23.78 40.09
N GLU A 4 -25.43 -23.33 39.95
CA GLU A 4 -25.74 -21.93 39.71
C GLU A 4 -25.20 -21.16 40.91
N GLY A 5 -23.89 -20.93 40.90
CA GLY A 5 -23.23 -20.02 41.81
C GLY A 5 -23.71 -18.63 41.46
N ASP A 6 -24.35 -18.01 42.43
CA ASP A 6 -24.83 -16.63 42.40
C ASP A 6 -23.76 -15.73 41.77
N VAL A 7 -24.08 -15.10 40.63
CA VAL A 7 -23.16 -14.22 39.89
C VAL A 7 -23.22 -12.79 40.44
N GLU A 8 -23.79 -12.59 41.63
CA GLU A 8 -23.79 -11.30 42.33
C GLU A 8 -22.42 -11.04 42.97
N GLY A 9 -21.48 -10.53 42.17
CA GLY A 9 -20.23 -9.92 42.67
C GLY A 9 -18.91 -10.62 42.30
N GLY A 10 -18.96 -11.75 41.60
CA GLY A 10 -17.75 -12.44 41.11
C GLY A 10 -17.05 -11.71 39.95
N ARG A 11 -15.71 -11.81 39.86
CA ARG A 11 -14.94 -11.28 38.73
C ARG A 11 -14.99 -12.25 37.56
N LEU A 12 -15.26 -11.75 36.37
CA LEU A 12 -15.25 -12.56 35.16
C LEU A 12 -13.82 -12.79 34.66
N ILE A 13 -13.54 -14.00 34.18
CA ILE A 13 -12.25 -14.38 33.57
C ILE A 13 -12.44 -14.42 32.06
N HIS A 14 -11.64 -13.61 31.36
CA HIS A 14 -11.72 -13.44 29.91
C HIS A 14 -10.50 -14.07 29.23
N PHE A 15 -10.77 -14.81 28.15
CA PHE A 15 -9.76 -15.15 27.16
C PHE A 15 -9.75 -14.05 26.11
N LYS A 16 -8.59 -13.41 25.89
CA LYS A 16 -8.51 -12.21 25.06
C LYS A 16 -7.29 -12.23 24.16
N PHE A 17 -7.50 -11.83 22.91
CA PHE A 17 -6.49 -11.51 21.92
C PHE A 17 -6.68 -10.06 21.44
N GLU A 18 -5.59 -9.30 21.46
CA GLU A 18 -5.53 -7.94 20.90
C GLU A 18 -4.40 -7.88 19.87
N PRO A 19 -4.65 -7.30 18.68
CA PRO A 19 -3.61 -7.09 17.67
C PRO A 19 -2.64 -5.98 18.07
N MET A 20 -1.63 -5.73 17.24
CA MET A 20 -0.65 -4.67 17.51
C MET A 20 -1.33 -3.28 17.57
N ILE A 21 -0.95 -2.51 18.59
CA ILE A 21 -1.23 -1.08 18.70
C ILE A 21 0.13 -0.37 18.77
N LEU A 22 0.38 0.55 17.84
CA LEU A 22 1.64 1.30 17.76
C LEU A 22 1.36 2.80 17.68
N HIS A 23 2.00 3.59 18.53
CA HIS A 23 2.01 5.05 18.41
C HIS A 23 3.34 5.52 17.84
N VAL A 24 3.29 6.30 16.76
CA VAL A 24 4.46 6.84 16.07
C VAL A 24 4.41 8.36 16.17
N LEU A 25 5.38 8.98 16.84
CA LEU A 25 5.60 10.42 16.76
C LEU A 25 6.30 10.72 15.43
N THR A 26 5.70 11.57 14.61
CA THR A 26 6.20 11.88 13.27
C THR A 26 6.88 13.24 13.22
N ALA A 27 7.91 13.37 12.39
CA ALA A 27 8.72 14.59 12.30
C ALA A 27 7.99 15.76 11.60
N SER A 28 6.95 15.46 10.81
CA SER A 28 6.14 16.47 10.12
C SER A 28 4.78 15.89 9.71
N LEU A 29 3.90 16.74 9.19
CA LEU A 29 2.59 16.32 8.66
C LEU A 29 2.74 15.38 7.45
N GLU A 30 3.73 15.60 6.60
CA GLU A 30 4.00 14.74 5.43
C GLU A 30 4.38 13.33 5.87
N HIS A 31 5.24 13.21 6.90
CA HIS A 31 5.59 11.90 7.47
C HIS A 31 4.38 11.23 8.11
N ALA A 32 3.49 11.99 8.77
CA ALA A 32 2.24 11.46 9.31
C ALA A 32 1.36 10.85 8.22
N GLN A 33 1.21 11.53 7.08
CA GLN A 33 0.44 11.02 5.94
C GLN A 33 1.01 9.71 5.40
N VAL A 34 2.34 9.60 5.30
CA VAL A 34 3.01 8.36 4.88
C VAL A 34 2.69 7.19 5.82
N VAL A 35 2.82 7.40 7.14
CA VAL A 35 2.53 6.36 8.14
C VAL A 35 1.05 5.98 8.11
N ILE A 36 0.15 6.95 7.99
CA ILE A 36 -1.29 6.74 7.92
C ILE A 36 -1.66 5.89 6.69
N GLN A 37 -1.12 6.22 5.52
CA GLN A 37 -1.38 5.49 4.28
C GLN A 37 -0.84 4.05 4.36
N ALA A 38 0.40 3.88 4.82
CA ALA A 38 1.01 2.56 4.99
C ALA A 38 0.20 1.69 5.98
N GLY A 39 -0.28 2.27 7.08
CA GLY A 39 -1.12 1.59 8.06
C GLY A 39 -2.44 1.11 7.43
N MET A 40 -3.14 1.99 6.72
CA MET A 40 -4.41 1.66 6.05
C MET A 40 -4.24 0.54 5.02
N GLU A 41 -3.23 0.63 4.15
CA GLU A 41 -2.92 -0.37 3.12
C GLU A 41 -2.54 -1.74 3.71
N ALA A 42 -1.83 -1.74 4.84
CA ALA A 42 -1.47 -2.95 5.57
C ALA A 42 -2.64 -3.59 6.34
N GLY A 43 -3.81 -2.95 6.38
CA GLY A 43 -5.01 -3.46 7.03
C GLY A 43 -5.26 -2.92 8.45
N PHE A 44 -4.51 -1.91 8.89
CA PHE A 44 -4.75 -1.17 10.13
C PHE A 44 -5.75 -0.03 9.88
N ARG A 45 -7.04 -0.40 9.72
CA ARG A 45 -8.10 0.52 9.26
C ARG A 45 -8.44 1.69 10.20
N GLU A 46 -7.99 1.63 11.45
CA GLU A 46 -8.23 2.69 12.45
C GLU A 46 -6.97 3.51 12.69
N THR A 47 -6.06 3.49 11.71
CA THR A 47 -4.86 4.31 11.73
C THR A 47 -5.23 5.77 11.56
N GLY A 48 -4.70 6.65 12.39
CA GLY A 48 -4.97 8.08 12.31
C GLY A 48 -4.13 8.93 13.25
N ALA A 49 -4.10 10.24 13.00
CA ALA A 49 -3.45 11.20 13.89
C ALA A 49 -4.30 11.38 15.17
N VAL A 50 -3.67 11.21 16.33
CA VAL A 50 -4.33 11.31 17.65
C VAL A 50 -3.98 12.59 18.41
N SER A 51 -2.92 13.27 18.00
CA SER A 51 -2.52 14.57 18.57
C SER A 51 -1.65 15.32 17.57
N LEU A 52 -1.74 16.65 17.58
CA LEU A 52 -0.82 17.55 16.88
C LEU A 52 0.04 18.23 17.93
N LEU A 53 1.31 17.84 18.02
CA LEU A 53 2.26 18.47 18.93
C LEU A 53 3.10 19.48 18.14
N GLY A 54 2.95 20.77 18.44
CA GLY A 54 3.90 21.81 18.08
C GLY A 54 4.43 22.42 19.37
N ARG A 55 5.76 22.53 19.54
CA ARG A 55 6.33 23.21 20.73
C ARG A 55 6.08 24.71 20.67
N ARG A 56 6.03 25.26 19.46
CA ARG A 56 5.69 26.65 19.15
C ARG A 56 4.93 26.69 17.81
N PRO A 57 4.13 27.75 17.54
CA PRO A 57 3.44 27.92 16.26
C PRO A 57 4.36 27.83 15.04
N GLU A 58 5.61 28.28 15.21
CA GLU A 58 6.66 28.27 14.18
C GLU A 58 7.35 26.91 13.93
N ASP A 59 7.23 25.93 14.85
CA ASP A 59 8.01 24.67 14.78
C ASP A 59 7.40 23.61 13.82
N GLY A 60 6.28 23.92 13.18
CA GLY A 60 5.50 22.95 12.42
C GLY A 60 4.83 21.89 13.31
N ALA A 61 3.80 21.22 12.78
CA ALA A 61 3.13 20.16 13.53
C ALA A 61 3.97 18.86 13.46
N MET A 62 4.14 18.21 14.60
CA MET A 62 4.67 16.84 14.74
C MET A 62 3.55 15.91 15.22
N PRO A 63 2.70 15.40 14.31
CA PRO A 63 1.58 14.57 14.70
C PRO A 63 2.01 13.26 15.35
N MET A 64 1.26 12.81 16.34
CA MET A 64 1.29 11.43 16.81
C MET A 64 0.28 10.62 16.00
N VAL A 65 0.73 9.55 15.36
CA VAL A 65 -0.11 8.62 14.59
C VAL A 65 -0.30 7.34 15.39
N ALA A 66 -1.53 6.94 15.63
CA ALA A 66 -1.87 5.62 16.16
C ALA A 66 -2.11 4.66 14.98
N VAL A 67 -1.39 3.54 14.93
CA VAL A 67 -1.55 2.45 13.97
C VAL A 67 -2.22 1.28 14.70
N ARG A 68 -3.46 0.97 14.33
CA ARG A 68 -4.30 -0.01 15.04
C ARG A 68 -5.44 -0.58 14.18
N SER A 69 -6.04 -1.68 14.64
CA SER A 69 -7.25 -2.27 14.06
C SER A 69 -8.04 -3.07 15.11
N MET A 70 -9.33 -2.78 15.30
CA MET A 70 -10.23 -3.62 16.11
C MET A 70 -10.72 -4.85 15.34
N GLY A 71 -10.49 -4.92 14.03
CA GLY A 71 -11.01 -6.00 13.17
C GLY A 71 -10.41 -7.38 13.43
N LEU A 72 -9.32 -7.46 14.21
CA LEU A 72 -8.69 -8.74 14.59
C LEU A 72 -8.90 -9.13 16.05
N SER A 73 -9.29 -8.18 16.92
CA SER A 73 -9.51 -8.43 18.35
C SER A 73 -10.53 -9.54 18.58
N PHE A 74 -10.33 -10.30 19.64
CA PHE A 74 -11.15 -11.46 19.97
C PHE A 74 -11.20 -11.64 21.49
N GLU A 75 -12.40 -11.85 22.02
CA GLU A 75 -12.63 -11.99 23.45
C GLU A 75 -13.76 -12.98 23.72
N SER A 76 -13.60 -13.78 24.77
CA SER A 76 -14.64 -14.69 25.26
C SER A 76 -14.53 -14.91 26.77
N LEU A 77 -15.67 -15.10 27.43
CA LEU A 77 -15.74 -15.49 28.83
C LEU A 77 -15.37 -16.97 28.98
N VAL A 78 -14.42 -17.27 29.87
CA VAL A 78 -13.94 -18.64 30.11
C VAL A 78 -14.06 -19.08 31.56
N GLY A 79 -14.30 -18.15 32.49
CA GLY A 79 -14.44 -18.50 33.89
C GLY A 79 -14.98 -17.38 34.74
N VAL A 80 -15.13 -17.70 36.02
CA VAL A 80 -15.49 -16.76 37.09
C VAL A 80 -14.54 -16.95 38.27
N GLU A 81 -14.22 -15.86 38.95
CA GLU A 81 -13.50 -15.85 40.23
C GLU A 81 -14.46 -15.34 41.31
N GLY A 82 -14.74 -16.18 42.31
CA GLY A 82 -15.64 -15.89 43.43
C GLY A 82 -15.12 -16.55 44.70
N ASP A 83 -15.23 -15.87 45.85
CA ASP A 83 -14.78 -16.37 47.16
C ASP A 83 -13.32 -16.86 47.20
N GLY A 84 -12.45 -16.25 46.38
CA GLY A 84 -11.03 -16.62 46.27
C GLY A 84 -10.74 -17.85 45.41
N GLU A 85 -11.77 -18.48 44.84
CA GLU A 85 -11.65 -19.63 43.94
C GLU A 85 -11.94 -19.26 42.48
N ARG A 86 -11.31 -19.97 41.55
CA ARG A 86 -11.48 -19.78 40.09
C ARG A 86 -12.14 -21.00 39.48
N TYR A 87 -13.22 -20.77 38.75
CA TYR A 87 -13.98 -21.82 38.10
C TYR A 87 -14.00 -21.58 36.59
N CYS A 88 -13.62 -22.61 35.83
CA CYS A 88 -13.82 -22.63 34.39
C CYS A 88 -15.31 -22.90 34.09
N ILE A 89 -15.95 -22.04 33.30
CA ILE A 89 -17.38 -22.16 32.96
C ILE A 89 -17.59 -22.74 31.56
N VAL A 90 -16.51 -23.12 30.87
CA VAL A 90 -16.52 -23.64 29.50
C VAL A 90 -15.89 -25.03 29.42
N SER A 91 -16.23 -25.78 28.38
CA SER A 91 -15.61 -27.10 28.15
C SER A 91 -14.17 -26.99 27.64
N ALA A 92 -13.36 -28.03 27.88
CA ALA A 92 -11.99 -28.10 27.34
C ALA A 92 -11.96 -27.94 25.80
N ALA A 93 -12.87 -28.62 25.10
CA ALA A 93 -13.01 -28.49 23.65
C ALA A 93 -13.38 -27.07 23.18
N TYR A 94 -14.10 -26.30 24.00
CA TYR A 94 -14.35 -24.88 23.72
C TYR A 94 -13.07 -24.07 23.86
N LEU A 95 -12.31 -24.28 24.94
CA LEU A 95 -11.04 -23.60 25.18
C LEU A 95 -10.03 -23.87 24.05
N GLU A 96 -9.91 -25.13 23.59
CA GLU A 96 -9.07 -25.50 22.44
C GLU A 96 -9.45 -24.73 21.16
N ARG A 97 -10.76 -24.55 20.92
CA ARG A 97 -11.24 -23.75 19.78
C ARG A 97 -10.86 -22.28 19.94
N LEU A 98 -10.98 -21.70 21.14
CA LEU A 98 -10.56 -20.32 21.39
C LEU A 98 -9.07 -20.13 21.11
N VAL A 99 -8.23 -21.04 21.59
CA VAL A 99 -6.78 -21.02 21.38
C VAL A 99 -6.45 -21.11 19.89
N ARG A 100 -7.11 -21.99 19.15
CA ARG A 100 -6.92 -22.11 17.69
C ARG A 100 -7.27 -20.80 16.97
N ILE A 101 -8.44 -20.23 17.27
CA ILE A 101 -8.87 -18.94 16.68
C ILE A 101 -7.86 -17.84 17.01
N ALA A 102 -7.40 -17.74 18.26
CA ALA A 102 -6.40 -16.75 18.66
C ALA A 102 -5.10 -16.90 17.89
N ASN A 103 -4.60 -18.12 17.71
CA ASN A 103 -3.38 -18.38 16.95
C ASN A 103 -3.54 -18.00 15.46
N GLU A 104 -4.69 -18.25 14.85
CA GLU A 104 -5.00 -17.77 13.49
C GLU A 104 -4.97 -16.24 13.42
N ARG A 105 -5.52 -15.56 14.43
CA ARG A 105 -5.50 -14.09 14.53
C ARG A 105 -4.09 -13.54 14.76
N PHE A 106 -3.25 -14.21 15.56
CA PHE A 106 -1.84 -13.88 15.71
C PHE A 106 -1.10 -13.95 14.37
N ALA A 107 -1.31 -15.03 13.60
CA ALA A 107 -0.69 -15.19 12.30
C ALA A 107 -1.12 -14.10 11.31
N GLU A 108 -2.41 -13.74 11.28
CA GLU A 108 -2.90 -12.65 10.43
C GLU A 108 -2.38 -11.28 10.89
N ASN A 109 -2.33 -11.02 12.19
CA ASN A 109 -1.73 -9.80 12.74
C ASN A 109 -0.26 -9.69 12.33
N GLN A 110 0.51 -10.78 12.38
CA GLN A 110 1.91 -10.79 11.95
C GLN A 110 2.06 -10.45 10.45
N LYS A 111 1.17 -10.94 9.60
CA LYS A 111 1.15 -10.57 8.17
C LYS A 111 0.83 -9.09 7.96
N ARG A 112 -0.06 -8.50 8.76
CA ARG A 112 -0.34 -7.05 8.72
C ARG A 112 0.88 -6.24 9.16
N ILE A 113 1.55 -6.65 10.23
CA ILE A 113 2.78 -6.00 10.70
C ILE A 113 3.85 -6.04 9.61
N ALA A 114 4.07 -7.19 8.97
CA ALA A 114 5.05 -7.32 7.89
C ALA A 114 4.74 -6.40 6.69
N ARG A 115 3.48 -6.38 6.22
CA ARG A 115 3.04 -5.47 5.16
C ARG A 115 3.22 -4.00 5.53
N PHE A 116 2.94 -3.64 6.78
CA PHE A 116 3.14 -2.27 7.27
C PHE A 116 4.62 -1.88 7.26
N GLN A 117 5.49 -2.77 7.74
CA GLN A 117 6.94 -2.55 7.71
C GLN A 117 7.47 -2.38 6.28
N GLU A 118 7.02 -3.23 5.35
CA GLU A 118 7.40 -3.14 3.94
C GLU A 118 6.92 -1.83 3.30
N ALA A 119 5.65 -1.47 3.50
CA ALA A 119 5.07 -0.23 2.97
C ALA A 119 5.79 1.01 3.50
N LEU A 120 6.09 1.04 4.81
CA LEU A 120 6.82 2.15 5.43
C LEU A 120 8.26 2.25 4.90
N THR A 121 8.95 1.12 4.80
CA THR A 121 10.32 1.07 4.25
C THR A 121 10.36 1.56 2.82
N LYS A 122 9.41 1.13 1.98
CA LYS A 122 9.30 1.56 0.58
C LYS A 122 8.98 3.05 0.46
N ALA A 123 8.07 3.57 1.27
CA ALA A 123 7.64 4.96 1.20
C ALA A 123 8.70 5.94 1.72
N LEU A 124 9.51 5.52 2.69
CA LEU A 124 10.61 6.32 3.25
C LEU A 124 11.96 6.06 2.58
N ALA A 125 12.05 5.09 1.66
CA ALA A 125 13.27 4.86 0.91
C ALA A 125 13.64 6.17 0.17
N PRO A 126 14.92 6.58 0.21
CA PRO A 126 15.36 7.71 -0.59
C PRO A 126 15.01 7.40 -2.04
N LYS A 127 14.27 8.31 -2.70
CA LYS A 127 14.02 8.20 -4.13
C LYS A 127 15.39 8.10 -4.78
N ALA A 128 15.71 6.94 -5.37
CA ALA A 128 16.86 6.83 -6.24
C ALA A 128 16.77 8.01 -7.22
N ALA A 129 17.87 8.73 -7.40
CA ALA A 129 17.98 9.87 -8.30
C ALA A 129 17.91 9.42 -9.78
N ASN A 130 16.94 8.57 -10.12
CA ASN A 130 16.80 7.87 -11.39
C ASN A 130 15.62 8.38 -12.22
N ASP A 131 15.23 9.65 -12.03
CA ASP A 131 14.36 10.32 -13.02
C ASP A 131 14.65 11.81 -13.17
N TRP A 132 15.92 12.19 -13.01
CA TRP A 132 16.44 13.41 -13.62
C TRP A 132 17.22 13.01 -14.86
N GLU A 133 16.54 12.92 -16.01
CA GLU A 133 17.21 13.22 -17.29
C GLU A 133 17.74 14.66 -17.12
N ASP A 134 19.07 14.83 -17.12
CA ASP A 134 19.69 16.14 -17.11
C ASP A 134 19.04 17.00 -18.20
N THR A 135 18.74 18.27 -17.91
CA THR A 135 17.95 19.12 -18.80
C THR A 135 18.60 19.21 -20.19
N GLU A 136 19.93 19.07 -20.25
CA GLU A 136 20.70 18.97 -21.49
C GLU A 136 20.49 17.64 -22.22
N THR A 137 20.52 16.50 -21.54
CA THR A 137 20.23 15.19 -22.16
C THR A 137 18.82 15.10 -22.73
N ARG A 138 17.82 15.71 -22.06
CA ARG A 138 16.44 15.81 -22.56
C ARG A 138 16.31 16.71 -23.78
N ARG A 139 17.05 17.83 -23.81
CA ARG A 139 17.10 18.75 -24.96
C ARG A 139 17.80 18.09 -26.16
N GLU A 140 18.89 17.39 -25.92
CA GLU A 140 19.67 16.76 -26.98
C GLU A 140 18.92 15.59 -27.61
N ARG A 141 18.25 14.77 -26.79
CA ARG A 141 17.34 13.73 -27.29
C ARG A 141 16.23 14.29 -28.16
N LYS A 142 15.56 15.37 -27.72
CA LYS A 142 14.52 16.04 -28.51
C LYS A 142 15.05 16.67 -29.80
N ARG A 143 16.29 17.20 -29.81
CA ARG A 143 16.93 17.71 -31.03
C ARG A 143 17.21 16.59 -32.02
N GLN A 144 17.75 15.46 -31.56
CA GLN A 144 18.04 14.34 -32.45
C GLN A 144 16.78 13.65 -32.99
N GLU A 145 15.76 13.48 -32.16
CA GLU A 145 14.44 12.98 -32.60
C GLU A 145 13.79 13.95 -33.60
N GLY A 146 13.91 15.26 -33.37
CA GLY A 146 13.41 16.30 -34.29
C GLY A 146 14.16 16.34 -35.62
N LEU A 147 15.49 16.16 -35.61
CA LEU A 147 16.31 16.16 -36.82
C LEU A 147 16.02 14.93 -37.69
N LYS A 148 15.92 13.73 -37.08
CA LYS A 148 15.54 12.49 -37.80
C LYS A 148 14.18 12.60 -38.48
N ARG A 149 13.20 13.19 -37.79
CA ARG A 149 11.86 13.41 -38.35
C ARG A 149 11.87 14.37 -39.55
N ARG A 150 12.74 15.38 -39.54
CA ARG A 150 12.93 16.30 -40.67
C ARG A 150 13.59 15.62 -41.87
N ASP A 151 14.61 14.79 -41.62
CA ASP A 151 15.31 14.05 -42.68
C ASP A 151 14.39 13.01 -43.35
N GLU A 152 13.53 12.33 -42.58
CA GLU A 152 12.54 11.39 -43.11
C GLU A 152 11.49 12.09 -43.99
N LEU A 153 11.01 13.26 -43.56
CA LEU A 153 10.07 14.07 -44.36
C LEU A 153 10.73 14.63 -45.63
N GLN A 154 12.02 14.98 -45.60
CA GLN A 154 12.75 15.41 -46.80
C GLN A 154 13.01 14.27 -47.78
N LYS A 155 13.27 13.05 -47.30
CA LYS A 155 13.41 11.87 -48.16
C LYS A 155 12.10 11.48 -48.86
N GLN A 156 10.95 11.73 -48.24
CA GLN A 156 9.64 11.53 -48.85
C GLN A 156 9.26 12.64 -49.86
N SER A 157 9.95 13.79 -49.84
CA SER A 157 9.65 14.94 -50.72
C SER A 157 10.57 15.06 -51.93
N LYS A 158 11.47 14.11 -52.20
CA LYS A 158 12.20 14.07 -53.48
C LYS A 158 11.24 13.64 -54.58
N PRO A 159 10.98 14.48 -55.61
CA PRO A 159 10.22 14.05 -56.78
C PRO A 159 11.02 12.99 -57.55
N PRO A 160 10.35 12.05 -58.25
CA PRO A 160 11.03 11.05 -59.06
C PRO A 160 11.86 11.72 -60.16
N GLU A 161 13.11 11.28 -60.30
CA GLU A 161 14.06 11.74 -61.33
C GLU A 161 13.55 11.39 -62.74
N ASP A 162 13.88 12.26 -63.69
CA ASP A 162 13.41 12.30 -65.07
C ASP A 162 13.54 10.97 -65.81
N GLY A 163 12.40 10.31 -66.01
CA GLY A 163 12.25 9.28 -67.03
C GLY A 163 12.11 9.92 -68.40
N HIS A 164 13.12 9.78 -69.25
CA HIS A 164 13.07 10.13 -70.66
C HIS A 164 11.89 9.38 -71.33
N PHE A 165 10.79 10.09 -71.60
CA PHE A 165 9.66 9.58 -72.38
C PHE A 165 9.96 9.79 -73.87
N ASP A 166 10.30 8.71 -74.56
CA ASP A 166 10.42 8.68 -76.01
C ASP A 166 9.02 8.59 -76.64
N LEU A 167 8.60 9.67 -77.31
CA LEU A 167 7.29 9.79 -77.98
C LEU A 167 7.20 8.95 -79.28
N ALA A 168 8.28 8.31 -79.73
CA ALA A 168 8.30 7.53 -80.97
C ALA A 168 7.65 6.13 -80.85
N SER A 169 7.36 5.64 -79.65
CA SER A 169 6.88 4.25 -79.44
C SER A 169 5.36 4.08 -79.39
N ILE A 170 4.56 5.16 -79.49
CA ILE A 170 3.10 5.12 -79.29
C ILE A 170 2.31 5.02 -80.61
N LEU A 171 2.95 5.26 -81.76
CA LEU A 171 2.31 5.19 -83.08
C LEU A 171 2.85 4.02 -83.91
N GLN A 172 2.48 2.79 -83.55
CA GLN A 172 2.46 1.69 -84.51
C GLN A 172 1.01 1.21 -84.69
N PRO A 173 0.45 1.24 -85.91
CA PRO A 173 -0.89 0.72 -86.16
C PRO A 173 -0.91 -0.82 -86.00
N PRO A 174 -2.05 -1.40 -85.59
CA PRO A 174 -2.13 -2.84 -85.31
C PRO A 174 -2.06 -3.67 -86.60
N GLU A 175 -1.22 -4.69 -86.63
CA GLU A 175 -1.31 -5.77 -87.62
C GLU A 175 -2.49 -6.67 -87.28
N ILE A 176 -3.40 -6.80 -88.23
CA ILE A 176 -4.52 -7.74 -88.25
C ILE A 176 -3.96 -9.10 -88.68
N LEU A 177 -4.21 -10.15 -87.90
CA LEU A 177 -4.61 -11.50 -88.35
C LEU A 177 -5.04 -12.37 -87.16
#